data_AF-A0A821I7S4-F1
#
_entry.id   AF-A0A821I7S4-F1
#
_cell.length_a   1.000
_cell.length_b   1.000
_cell.length_c   1.000
_cell.angle_alpha   90.00
_cell.angle_beta   90.00
_cell.angle_gamma   90.00
#
_symmetry.space_group_name_H-M   'P 1'
#
loop_
_entity.id
_entity.type
_entity.pdbx_description
1 polymer ?
#
loop_
_entity_poly.entity_id
_entity_poly.type
_entity_poly.pdbx_seq_one_letter_code
_entity_poly.pdbx_strand_id
1 'polypeptide(L)'
;MNKFENLKSQIIPVRVVEKTFEVSIQQLYPEKGSIIKVLGAKIKNKTINSIQRRRLPLVSAYSITAHKSQGQTLLKIIIDLNMPSGMIEVASSYFPLSHVQRLANVAILRDFNISASR
;
A
#
# COMPACT_ATOMS: atom_id res chain seq x y z
N MET A 1 -11.61 -34.57 -14.60
CA MET A 1 -12.35 -34.37 -13.33
C MET A 1 -11.70 -33.19 -12.60
N ASN A 2 -12.38 -32.04 -12.50
CA ASN A 2 -11.80 -30.83 -11.93
C ASN A 2 -11.64 -31.00 -10.41
N LYS A 3 -10.42 -30.79 -9.91
CA LYS A 3 -10.00 -30.98 -8.51
C LYS A 3 -10.71 -30.04 -7.51
N PHE A 4 -11.54 -29.12 -8.02
CA PHE A 4 -12.23 -28.07 -7.27
C PHE A 4 -13.65 -28.47 -6.81
N GLU A 5 -14.25 -29.51 -7.40
CA GLU A 5 -15.61 -29.98 -7.07
C GLU A 5 -15.73 -30.54 -5.64
N ASN A 6 -14.61 -30.91 -5.02
CA ASN A 6 -14.57 -31.61 -3.71
C ASN A 6 -14.08 -30.71 -2.56
N LEU A 7 -14.04 -29.38 -2.76
CA LEU A 7 -13.68 -28.43 -1.72
C LEU A 7 -14.90 -28.19 -0.81
N LYS A 8 -14.80 -28.57 0.47
CA LYS A 8 -15.81 -28.22 1.48
C LYS A 8 -15.94 -26.69 1.53
N SER A 9 -17.14 -26.17 1.27
CA SER A 9 -17.44 -24.75 1.39
C SER A 9 -17.28 -24.33 2.85
N GLN A 10 -16.13 -23.75 3.20
CA GLN A 10 -15.92 -23.16 4.52
C GLN A 10 -16.48 -21.74 4.50
N ILE A 11 -17.64 -21.54 5.10
CA ILE A 11 -18.24 -20.21 5.26
C ILE A 11 -17.56 -19.55 6.45
N ILE A 12 -16.78 -18.50 6.19
CA ILE A 12 -16.14 -17.69 7.23
C ILE A 12 -16.91 -16.37 7.32
N PRO A 13 -17.64 -16.10 8.41
CA PRO A 13 -18.34 -14.83 8.57
C PRO A 13 -17.33 -13.71 8.78
N VAL A 14 -17.30 -12.74 7.86
CA VAL A 14 -16.46 -11.54 7.96
C VAL A 14 -17.33 -10.34 8.25
N ARG A 15 -17.11 -9.70 9.40
CA ARG A 15 -17.85 -8.49 9.77
C ARG A 15 -17.33 -7.27 9.01
N VAL A 16 -18.25 -6.37 8.66
CA VAL A 16 -17.92 -5.05 8.11
C VAL A 16 -17.23 -4.22 9.20
N VAL A 17 -16.17 -3.52 8.82
CA VAL A 17 -15.42 -2.61 9.69
C VAL A 17 -15.65 -1.18 9.24
N GLU A 18 -15.92 -0.31 10.21
CA GLU A 18 -16.05 1.13 10.04
C GLU A 18 -14.85 1.82 10.68
N LYS A 19 -14.24 2.76 9.96
CA LYS A 19 -13.12 3.56 10.46
C LYS A 19 -13.31 5.01 10.06
N THR A 20 -13.21 5.89 11.06
CA THR A 20 -13.25 7.34 10.90
C THR A 20 -11.85 7.89 10.78
N PHE A 21 -11.65 8.78 9.81
CA PHE A 21 -10.39 9.49 9.56
C PHE A 21 -10.63 10.98 9.69
N GLU A 22 -9.81 11.63 10.50
CA GLU A 22 -9.80 13.09 10.60
C GLU A 22 -8.78 13.64 9.62
N VAL A 23 -9.23 14.47 8.68
CA VAL A 23 -8.37 15.02 7.64
C VAL A 23 -8.47 16.54 7.65
N SER A 24 -7.32 17.20 7.85
CA SER A 24 -7.22 18.64 7.67
C SER A 24 -7.00 18.99 6.21
N ILE A 25 -7.87 19.83 5.64
CA ILE A 25 -7.72 20.31 4.25
C ILE A 25 -6.40 21.06 4.05
N GLN A 26 -5.91 21.75 5.09
CA GLN A 26 -4.65 22.51 5.04
C GLN A 26 -3.44 21.59 4.81
N GLN A 27 -3.48 20.37 5.35
CA GLN A 27 -2.41 19.38 5.16
C GLN A 27 -2.44 18.75 3.77
N LEU A 28 -3.62 18.69 3.12
CA LEU A 28 -3.77 18.14 1.77
C LEU A 28 -3.33 19.12 0.68
N TYR A 29 -3.40 20.44 0.94
CA TYR A 29 -3.09 21.48 -0.03
C TYR A 29 -2.14 22.55 0.54
N PRO A 30 -0.89 22.18 0.88
CA PRO A 30 0.06 23.13 1.46
C PRO A 30 0.44 24.29 0.52
N GLU A 31 0.42 24.06 -0.79
CA GLU A 31 1.01 24.95 -1.81
C GLU A 31 -0.01 25.83 -2.55
N LYS A 32 -1.32 25.62 -2.39
CA LYS A 32 -2.35 26.33 -3.19
C LYS A 32 -3.09 27.38 -2.39
N GLY A 33 -2.37 28.44 -2.02
CA GLY A 33 -2.91 29.61 -1.34
C GLY A 33 -4.13 30.25 -2.03
N SER A 34 -4.29 30.08 -3.35
CA SER A 34 -5.44 30.60 -4.10
C SER A 34 -6.74 29.81 -3.86
N ILE A 35 -6.66 28.48 -3.69
CA ILE A 35 -7.84 27.63 -3.42
C ILE A 35 -8.32 27.83 -1.98
N ILE A 36 -7.38 27.99 -1.05
CA ILE A 36 -7.67 28.27 0.36
C ILE A 36 -8.29 29.66 0.53
N LYS A 37 -7.94 30.66 -0.28
CA LYS A 37 -8.59 31.99 -0.25
C LYS A 37 -10.04 31.97 -0.76
N VAL A 38 -10.32 31.21 -1.82
CA VAL A 38 -11.69 31.07 -2.38
C VAL A 38 -12.60 30.27 -1.44
N LEU A 39 -12.08 29.22 -0.77
CA LEU A 39 -12.80 28.45 0.26
C LEU A 39 -12.85 29.17 1.62
N GLY A 40 -11.81 29.93 1.95
CA GLY A 40 -11.58 30.56 3.26
C GLY A 40 -12.48 31.76 3.55
N ALA A 41 -13.08 32.39 2.54
CA ALA A 41 -14.06 33.47 2.75
C ALA A 41 -15.36 32.99 3.44
N LYS A 42 -15.64 31.68 3.43
CA LYS A 42 -16.82 31.08 4.11
C LYS A 42 -16.48 30.17 5.29
N ILE A 43 -15.22 29.81 5.52
CA ILE A 43 -14.84 28.75 6.47
C ILE A 43 -13.90 29.34 7.53
N LYS A 44 -14.49 29.90 8.60
CA LYS A 44 -13.77 30.45 9.76
C LYS A 44 -13.17 29.39 10.70
N ASN A 45 -13.40 28.11 10.46
CA ASN A 45 -12.98 27.04 11.36
C ASN A 45 -12.02 26.10 10.63
N LYS A 46 -10.91 25.76 11.30
CA LYS A 46 -10.00 24.64 11.00
C LYS A 46 -10.83 23.42 10.54
N THR A 47 -11.04 23.26 9.24
CA THR A 47 -11.92 22.24 8.66
C THR A 47 -11.23 20.89 8.72
N ILE A 48 -11.32 20.27 9.90
CA ILE A 48 -11.13 18.85 10.10
C ILE A 48 -12.38 18.19 9.55
N ASN A 49 -12.28 17.66 8.33
CA ASN A 49 -13.35 16.85 7.78
C ASN A 49 -13.19 15.43 8.30
N SER A 50 -14.25 14.92 8.93
CA SER A 50 -14.34 13.54 9.38
C SER A 50 -14.86 12.68 8.22
N ILE A 51 -14.02 11.78 7.72
CA ILE A 51 -14.36 10.85 6.64
C ILE A 51 -14.54 9.47 7.25
N GLN A 52 -15.73 8.88 7.08
CA GLN A 52 -15.98 7.50 7.49
C GLN A 52 -15.80 6.55 6.31
N ARG A 53 -15.07 5.45 6.54
CA ARG A 53 -14.92 4.35 5.58
C ARG A 53 -15.51 3.08 6.18
N ARG A 54 -16.49 2.52 5.49
CA ARG A 54 -17.12 1.23 5.79
C ARG A 54 -16.70 0.21 4.73
N ARG A 55 -16.07 -0.90 5.12
CA ARG A 55 -15.63 -1.95 4.18
C ARG A 55 -15.50 -3.32 4.85
N LEU A 56 -15.48 -4.38 4.06
CA LEU A 56 -14.92 -5.65 4.53
C LEU A 56 -13.41 -5.47 4.76
N PRO A 57 -12.86 -5.96 5.90
CA PRO A 57 -11.43 -5.87 6.21
C PRO A 57 -10.61 -6.90 5.42
N LEU A 58 -10.93 -7.07 4.12
CA LEU A 58 -10.27 -7.99 3.22
C LEU A 58 -9.47 -7.19 2.19
N VAL A 59 -8.31 -7.73 1.83
CA VAL A 59 -7.50 -7.26 0.71
C VAL A 59 -6.94 -8.49 0.02
N SER A 60 -6.81 -8.44 -1.30
CA SER A 60 -6.08 -9.48 -2.04
C SER A 60 -4.66 -9.56 -1.50
N ALA A 61 -4.20 -10.77 -1.17
CA ALA A 61 -2.89 -11.01 -0.58
C ALA A 61 -1.93 -11.73 -1.55
N TYR A 62 -2.26 -11.83 -2.83
CA TYR A 62 -1.36 -12.40 -3.85
C TYR A 62 -0.15 -11.50 -4.12
N SER A 63 -0.30 -10.19 -3.88
CA SER A 63 0.75 -9.19 -4.03
C SER A 63 0.67 -8.19 -2.89
N ILE A 64 1.83 -7.79 -2.36
CA ILE A 64 1.93 -6.80 -1.28
C ILE A 64 3.03 -5.81 -1.64
N THR A 65 2.84 -4.54 -1.30
CA THR A 65 3.91 -3.55 -1.49
C THR A 65 5.04 -3.83 -0.51
N ALA A 66 6.28 -3.47 -0.88
CA ALA A 66 7.44 -3.58 0.00
C ALA A 66 7.13 -3.00 1.39
N HIS A 67 6.72 -1.74 1.49
CA HIS A 67 6.36 -1.15 2.79
C HIS A 67 5.31 -1.97 3.58
N LYS A 68 4.34 -2.61 2.91
CA LYS A 68 3.31 -3.41 3.60
C LYS A 68 3.82 -4.79 4.03
N SER A 69 4.88 -5.32 3.42
CA SER A 69 5.50 -6.57 3.84
C SER A 69 6.41 -6.42 5.06
N GLN A 70 6.66 -5.19 5.55
CA GLN A 70 7.56 -4.95 6.67
C GLN A 70 7.32 -5.84 7.89
N GLY A 71 8.39 -6.50 8.34
CA GLY A 71 8.36 -7.40 9.49
C GLY A 71 7.78 -8.78 9.19
N GLN A 72 7.44 -9.09 7.93
CA GLN A 72 6.96 -10.41 7.54
C GLN A 72 8.12 -11.28 7.06
N THR A 73 8.10 -12.57 7.42
CA THR A 73 8.94 -13.59 6.78
C THR A 73 8.09 -14.34 5.78
N LEU A 74 8.48 -14.31 4.50
CA LEU A 74 7.74 -14.90 3.40
C LEU A 74 8.48 -16.16 2.91
N LEU A 75 7.74 -17.26 2.69
CA LEU A 75 8.33 -18.55 2.36
C LEU A 75 8.91 -18.60 0.96
N LYS A 76 8.20 -18.05 -0.02
CA LYS A 76 8.59 -17.94 -1.44
C LYS A 76 8.02 -16.64 -2.00
N ILE A 77 8.84 -15.86 -2.69
CA ILE A 77 8.43 -14.55 -3.22
C ILE A 77 8.92 -14.33 -4.63
N ILE A 78 8.16 -13.54 -5.38
CA ILE A 78 8.57 -12.94 -6.63
C ILE A 78 8.66 -11.44 -6.37
N ILE A 79 9.82 -10.83 -6.60
CA ILE A 79 10.07 -9.41 -6.37
C ILE A 79 10.20 -8.70 -7.70
N ASP A 80 9.51 -7.58 -7.83
CA ASP A 80 9.68 -6.64 -8.93
C ASP A 80 10.56 -5.49 -8.46
N LEU A 81 11.81 -5.42 -8.94
CA LEU A 81 12.79 -4.40 -8.55
C LEU A 81 12.79 -3.19 -9.49
N ASN A 82 11.97 -3.19 -10.54
CA ASN A 82 11.82 -2.04 -11.44
C ASN A 82 10.94 -0.96 -10.78
N MET A 83 11.55 -0.21 -9.86
CA MET A 83 10.89 0.84 -9.11
C MET A 83 10.71 2.12 -9.97
N PRO A 84 9.60 2.87 -9.82
CA PRO A 84 9.34 4.08 -10.60
C PRO A 84 10.38 5.18 -10.33
N SER A 85 10.92 5.80 -11.39
CA SER A 85 11.96 6.84 -11.33
C SER A 85 11.58 8.00 -10.39
N GLY A 86 12.42 8.28 -9.40
CA GLY A 86 12.26 9.32 -8.37
C GLY A 86 13.40 9.24 -7.34
N MET A 87 13.28 9.88 -6.15
CA MET A 87 14.19 9.65 -5.01
C MET A 87 14.02 8.23 -4.45
N ILE A 88 14.34 7.22 -5.25
CA ILE A 88 14.36 5.83 -4.84
C ILE A 88 15.65 5.65 -4.07
N GLU A 89 15.52 5.61 -2.75
CA GLU A 89 16.62 5.22 -1.88
C GLU A 89 17.01 3.78 -2.24
N VAL A 90 18.30 3.51 -2.49
CA VAL A 90 18.82 2.16 -2.79
C VAL A 90 18.36 1.13 -1.74
N ALA A 91 18.11 1.59 -0.50
CA ALA A 91 17.52 0.80 0.59
C ALA A 91 16.15 0.17 0.24
N SER A 92 15.36 0.80 -0.63
CA SER A 92 14.05 0.30 -1.04
C SER A 92 14.12 -1.00 -1.84
N SER A 93 15.24 -1.28 -2.52
CA SER A 93 15.47 -2.55 -3.25
C SER A 93 15.96 -3.67 -2.33
N TYR A 94 16.75 -3.33 -1.31
CA TYR A 94 17.24 -4.31 -0.33
C TYR A 94 16.12 -4.86 0.55
N PHE A 95 15.20 -3.98 0.92
CA PHE A 95 14.14 -4.30 1.86
C PHE A 95 13.29 -5.52 1.43
N PRO A 96 12.73 -5.62 0.21
CA PRO A 96 12.01 -6.82 -0.25
C PRO A 96 12.84 -8.10 -0.20
N LEU A 97 14.15 -8.00 -0.51
CA LEU A 97 15.05 -9.16 -0.55
C LEU A 97 15.26 -9.76 0.85
N SER A 98 15.18 -8.97 1.92
CA SER A 98 15.36 -9.47 3.29
C SER A 98 14.19 -10.28 3.84
N HIS A 99 13.09 -10.44 3.10
CA HIS A 99 11.89 -11.16 3.58
C HIS A 99 12.00 -12.68 3.42
N VAL A 100 13.03 -13.19 2.72
CA VAL A 100 13.28 -14.62 2.50
C VAL A 100 14.53 -15.10 3.22
N GLN A 101 14.51 -16.36 3.65
CA GLN A 101 15.64 -17.00 4.34
C GLN A 101 16.66 -17.65 3.39
N ARG A 102 16.29 -17.91 2.12
CA ARG A 102 17.12 -18.64 1.15
C ARG A 102 16.97 -18.07 -0.25
N LEU A 103 18.06 -18.01 -0.99
CA LEU A 103 18.08 -17.55 -2.39
C LEU A 103 17.18 -18.41 -3.30
N ALA A 104 17.08 -19.71 -3.04
CA ALA A 104 16.21 -20.62 -3.80
C ALA A 104 14.70 -20.30 -3.69
N ASN A 105 14.32 -19.43 -2.76
CA ASN A 105 12.94 -19.04 -2.49
C ASN A 105 12.59 -17.64 -3.03
N VAL A 106 13.50 -16.98 -3.75
CA VAL A 106 13.25 -15.68 -4.38
C VAL A 106 13.42 -15.78 -5.88
N ALA A 107 12.48 -15.16 -6.61
CA ALA A 107 12.62 -14.87 -8.02
C ALA A 107 12.53 -13.37 -8.25
N ILE A 108 13.41 -12.83 -9.10
CA ILE A 108 13.37 -11.43 -9.51
C ILE A 108 12.60 -11.37 -10.84
N LEU A 109 11.48 -10.65 -10.87
CA LEU A 109 10.64 -10.49 -12.06
C LEU A 109 11.27 -9.50 -13.05
N ARG A 110 11.70 -8.35 -12.54
CA ARG A 110 12.41 -7.31 -13.28
C ARG A 110 13.49 -6.75 -12.38
N ASP A 111 14.67 -6.51 -12.95
CA ASP A 111 15.82 -6.00 -12.22
C ASP A 111 15.72 -4.49 -11.97
N PHE A 112 16.53 -3.97 -11.03
CA PHE A 112 16.60 -2.53 -10.77
C PHE A 112 17.45 -1.82 -11.81
N ASN A 113 17.03 -0.62 -12.22
CA ASN A 113 17.78 0.17 -13.20
C ASN A 113 18.76 1.13 -12.51
N ILE A 114 20.07 0.85 -12.63
CA ILE A 114 21.16 1.69 -12.09
C ILE A 114 21.19 3.08 -12.76
N SER A 115 20.66 3.22 -13.98
CA SER A 115 20.65 4.51 -14.69
C SER A 115 19.62 5.50 -14.14
N ALA A 116 18.72 5.07 -13.24
CA ALA A 116 17.69 5.91 -12.63
C ALA A 116 18.17 6.65 -11.35
N SER A 117 19.41 6.43 -10.92
CA SER A 117 19.99 7.05 -9.71
C SER A 117 20.95 8.22 -10.00
N ARG A 118 20.85 8.85 -11.17
CA ARG A 118 21.60 10.08 -11.51
C ARG A 118 20.72 11.31 -11.40
#